data_AF-A0A841RD66-F1
#
_entry.id   AF-A0A841RD66-F1
#
_cell.length_a   1.000
_cell.length_b   1.000
_cell.length_c   1.000
_cell.angle_alpha   90.00
_cell.angle_beta   90.00
_cell.angle_gamma   90.00
#
_symmetry.space_group_name_H-M   'P 1'
#
loop_
_entity.id
_entity.type
_entity.pdbx_description
1 polymer ?
#
loop_
_entity_poly.entity_id
_entity_poly.type
_entity_poly.pdbx_seq_one_letter_code
_entity_poly.pdbx_strand_id
1 'polypeptide(L)'
;MDEYEIFRGGGDYFNPKTPVAALKAYESGFIPITAFINRSNSTKPLDEEPYDIEAIERLLSRENLTLKSNLMLMGIFEKLIFHRDQEIALFAAESINIIENRYNNKIQEIKDKQEVDKTSDDLSTLGTLFYELAILNGKRAAIKDFYLKESLSCFTALEEIRNFSDRELNLYIRLLLELKLDEEAAKTLENDDRKNRKLILFLQAETEFSRKRFQKVKEICQELTLHIEELTEREFVMVSYWLGA
;
A
#
# COMPACT_ATOMS: atom_id res chain seq x y z
N MET A 1 -42.47 17.53 -8.42
CA MET A 1 -41.42 16.81 -9.16
C MET A 1 -40.89 15.79 -8.18
N ASP A 2 -41.11 14.50 -8.42
CA ASP A 2 -40.73 13.47 -7.45
C ASP A 2 -39.21 13.34 -7.42
N GLU A 3 -38.61 13.72 -6.29
CA GLU A 3 -37.16 13.68 -6.05
C GLU A 3 -36.53 12.29 -6.27
N TYR A 4 -37.37 11.25 -6.32
CA TYR A 4 -36.97 9.85 -6.49
C TYR A 4 -36.82 9.38 -7.95
N GLU A 5 -37.34 10.13 -8.95
CA GLU A 5 -37.23 9.71 -10.36
C GLU A 5 -35.83 9.93 -10.95
N ILE A 6 -35.10 10.94 -10.47
CA ILE A 6 -33.74 11.29 -10.92
C ILE A 6 -32.73 10.18 -10.61
N PHE A 7 -32.97 9.41 -9.54
CA PHE A 7 -32.10 8.28 -9.14
C PHE A 7 -32.44 6.97 -9.86
N ARG A 8 -33.58 6.88 -10.55
CA ARG A 8 -34.06 5.66 -11.23
C ARG A 8 -34.03 5.73 -12.76
N GLY A 9 -33.98 6.92 -13.35
CA GLY A 9 -34.01 7.12 -14.80
C GLY A 9 -32.64 7.32 -15.42
N GLY A 10 -32.08 6.28 -16.06
CA GLY A 10 -31.12 6.47 -17.14
C GLY A 10 -31.86 6.98 -18.39
N GLY A 11 -31.53 8.18 -18.88
CA GLY A 11 -32.17 8.72 -20.08
C GLY A 11 -31.82 10.16 -20.41
N ASP A 12 -32.42 11.14 -19.71
CA ASP A 12 -32.52 12.51 -20.25
C ASP A 12 -31.97 13.64 -19.36
N TYR A 13 -31.26 13.31 -18.28
CA TYR A 13 -30.76 14.32 -17.34
C TYR A 13 -29.25 14.54 -17.43
N PHE A 14 -28.83 15.81 -17.38
CA PHE A 14 -27.42 16.19 -17.32
C PHE A 14 -26.78 15.64 -16.05
N ASN A 15 -25.82 14.73 -16.19
CA ASN A 15 -25.14 14.07 -15.08
C ASN A 15 -23.76 14.71 -14.85
N PRO A 16 -23.61 15.65 -13.89
CA PRO A 16 -22.35 16.35 -13.65
C PRO A 16 -21.28 15.43 -13.04
N LYS A 17 -20.08 15.44 -13.64
CA LYS A 17 -18.97 14.53 -13.28
C LYS A 17 -18.04 15.01 -12.15
N THR A 18 -18.22 16.24 -11.67
CA THR A 18 -17.40 16.84 -10.60
C THR A 18 -18.27 17.69 -9.67
N PRO A 19 -17.87 17.93 -8.41
CA PRO A 19 -18.59 18.82 -7.51
C PRO A 19 -18.74 20.24 -8.08
N VAL A 20 -17.74 20.73 -8.81
CA VAL A 20 -17.78 22.03 -9.49
C VAL A 20 -18.78 22.03 -10.66
N ALA A 21 -18.84 20.95 -11.45
CA ALA A 21 -19.85 20.79 -12.50
C ALA A 21 -21.25 20.62 -11.91
N ALA A 22 -21.38 19.96 -10.76
CA ALA A 22 -22.64 19.79 -10.05
C ALA A 22 -23.13 21.13 -9.50
N LEU A 23 -22.23 21.97 -8.96
CA LEU A 23 -22.55 23.33 -8.54
C LEU A 23 -23.06 24.17 -9.71
N LYS A 24 -22.32 24.19 -10.84
CA LYS A 24 -22.73 24.94 -12.04
C LYS A 24 -24.05 24.44 -12.63
N ALA A 25 -24.27 23.12 -12.63
CA ALA A 25 -25.51 22.52 -13.10
C ALA A 25 -26.69 22.88 -12.20
N TYR A 26 -26.47 22.95 -10.88
CA TYR A 26 -27.47 23.40 -9.92
C TYR A 26 -27.79 24.90 -10.08
N GLU A 27 -26.76 25.75 -10.16
CA GLU A 27 -26.90 27.19 -10.38
C GLU A 27 -27.67 27.51 -11.68
N SER A 28 -27.50 26.66 -12.69
CA SER A 28 -28.16 26.79 -13.99
C SER A 28 -29.51 26.06 -14.08
N GLY A 29 -30.00 25.47 -12.98
CA GLY A 29 -31.30 24.81 -12.91
C GLY A 29 -31.41 23.45 -13.61
N PHE A 30 -30.29 22.83 -14.01
CA PHE A 30 -30.28 21.52 -14.67
C PHE A 30 -30.45 20.34 -13.72
N ILE A 31 -30.16 20.52 -12.43
CA ILE A 31 -30.33 19.49 -11.39
C ILE A 31 -30.91 20.11 -10.11
N PRO A 32 -31.66 19.36 -9.28
CA PRO A 32 -32.16 19.86 -8.00
C PRO A 32 -31.06 19.91 -6.93
N ILE A 33 -31.30 20.69 -5.86
CA ILE A 33 -30.36 20.83 -4.73
C ILE A 33 -30.02 19.49 -4.08
N THR A 34 -30.95 18.54 -4.02
CA THR A 34 -30.73 17.19 -3.47
C THR A 34 -29.75 16.37 -4.29
N ALA A 35 -29.76 16.50 -5.62
CA ALA A 35 -28.76 15.87 -6.50
C ALA A 35 -27.37 16.52 -6.33
N PHE A 36 -27.32 17.84 -6.18
CA PHE A 36 -26.08 18.56 -5.87
C PHE A 36 -25.50 18.16 -4.50
N ILE A 37 -26.32 18.08 -3.45
CA ILE A 37 -25.90 17.67 -2.10
C ILE A 37 -25.37 16.24 -2.14
N ASN A 38 -26.10 15.31 -2.76
CA ASN A 38 -25.66 13.93 -2.88
C ASN A 38 -24.33 13.83 -3.64
N ARG A 39 -24.12 14.56 -4.73
CA ARG A 39 -22.84 14.50 -5.48
C ARG A 39 -21.70 15.24 -4.80
N SER A 40 -21.98 16.32 -4.09
CA SER A 40 -20.97 17.06 -3.32
C SER A 40 -20.52 16.31 -2.08
N ASN A 41 -21.43 15.52 -1.49
CA ASN A 41 -21.18 14.74 -0.28
C ASN A 41 -21.01 13.22 -0.53
N SER A 42 -21.03 12.77 -1.79
CA SER A 42 -20.83 11.36 -2.14
C SER A 42 -19.37 10.99 -1.95
N THR A 43 -18.98 10.75 -0.70
CA THR A 43 -17.75 10.09 -0.31
C THR A 43 -17.95 8.58 -0.37
N LYS A 44 -18.43 8.06 -1.51
CA LYS A 44 -18.48 6.61 -1.69
C LYS A 44 -17.04 6.10 -1.70
N PRO A 45 -16.66 5.20 -0.79
CA PRO A 45 -15.33 4.58 -0.81
C PRO A 45 -15.08 3.91 -2.15
N LEU A 46 -13.88 4.09 -2.73
CA LEU A 46 -13.56 3.51 -4.04
C LEU A 46 -13.55 1.97 -4.04
N ASP A 47 -13.45 1.36 -2.87
CA ASP A 47 -13.44 -0.09 -2.64
C ASP A 47 -14.86 -0.69 -2.46
N GLU A 48 -15.91 0.12 -2.51
CA GLU A 48 -17.30 -0.32 -2.35
C GLU A 48 -18.01 -0.53 -3.70
N GLU A 49 -18.61 -1.73 -3.88
CA GLU A 49 -19.39 -2.07 -5.07
C GLU A 49 -20.76 -1.35 -5.12
N PRO A 50 -21.33 -1.06 -6.30
CA PRO A 50 -20.69 -1.10 -7.61
C PRO A 50 -19.57 -0.05 -7.71
N TYR A 51 -18.45 -0.43 -8.32
CA TYR A 51 -17.27 0.42 -8.46
C TYR A 51 -17.52 1.63 -9.36
N ASP A 52 -17.06 2.81 -8.93
CA ASP A 52 -17.04 4.02 -9.76
C ASP A 52 -15.79 4.00 -10.66
N ILE A 53 -15.94 3.43 -11.87
CA ILE A 53 -14.84 3.27 -12.84
C ILE A 53 -14.22 4.62 -13.21
N GLU A 54 -15.02 5.68 -13.37
CA GLU A 54 -14.50 7.02 -13.70
C GLU A 54 -13.64 7.59 -12.56
N ALA A 55 -14.05 7.37 -11.30
CA ALA A 55 -13.28 7.80 -10.15
C ALA A 55 -11.98 6.99 -10.00
N ILE A 56 -12.01 5.69 -10.30
CA ILE A 56 -10.84 4.81 -10.32
C ILE A 56 -9.84 5.24 -11.41
N GLU A 57 -10.32 5.51 -12.63
CA GLU A 57 -9.49 5.98 -13.74
C GLU A 57 -8.83 7.33 -13.42
N ARG A 58 -9.58 8.25 -12.81
CA ARG A 58 -9.05 9.55 -12.34
C ARG A 58 -8.00 9.40 -11.25
N LEU A 59 -8.14 8.41 -10.37
CA LEU A 59 -7.11 8.12 -9.38
C LEU A 59 -5.87 7.52 -10.05
N LEU A 60 -6.07 6.55 -10.95
CA LEU A 60 -5.02 5.88 -11.69
C LEU A 60 -4.18 6.88 -12.50
N SER A 61 -4.77 7.91 -13.09
CA SER A 61 -4.03 8.90 -13.91
C SER A 61 -3.00 9.73 -13.14
N ARG A 62 -3.01 9.71 -11.80
CA ARG A 62 -1.99 10.38 -10.98
C ARG A 62 -0.65 9.64 -11.05
N GLU A 63 0.43 10.37 -11.27
CA GLU A 63 1.79 9.79 -11.39
C GLU A 63 2.36 9.32 -10.03
N ASN A 64 2.04 10.03 -8.95
CA ASN A 64 2.61 9.82 -7.62
C ASN A 64 1.61 9.18 -6.66
N LEU A 65 1.17 7.96 -7.00
CA LEU A 65 0.37 7.15 -6.10
C LEU A 65 1.26 6.50 -5.04
N THR A 66 0.78 6.49 -3.79
CA THR A 66 1.45 5.78 -2.69
C THR A 66 1.22 4.27 -2.83
N LEU A 67 2.09 3.47 -2.20
CA LEU A 67 1.90 2.01 -2.12
C LEU A 67 0.49 1.64 -1.62
N LYS A 68 -0.01 2.34 -0.60
CA LYS A 68 -1.36 2.10 -0.05
C LYS A 68 -2.45 2.30 -1.12
N SER A 69 -2.35 3.37 -1.91
CA SER A 69 -3.28 3.62 -3.01
C SER A 69 -3.16 2.57 -4.11
N ASN A 70 -1.93 2.18 -4.47
CA ASN A 70 -1.70 1.14 -5.48
C ASN A 70 -2.24 -0.23 -5.02
N LEU A 71 -2.09 -0.59 -3.75
CA LEU A 71 -2.63 -1.84 -3.20
C LEU A 71 -4.16 -1.86 -3.22
N MET A 72 -4.80 -0.74 -2.88
CA MET A 72 -6.25 -0.59 -2.98
C MET A 72 -6.72 -0.78 -4.43
N LEU A 73 -6.06 -0.09 -5.38
CA LEU A 73 -6.36 -0.20 -6.81
C LEU A 73 -6.16 -1.63 -7.33
N MET A 74 -5.03 -2.27 -7.01
CA MET A 74 -4.77 -3.67 -7.36
C MET A 74 -5.87 -4.58 -6.83
N GLY A 75 -6.30 -4.40 -5.58
CA GLY A 75 -7.38 -5.19 -4.99
C GLY A 75 -8.73 -5.02 -5.72
N ILE A 76 -9.02 -3.82 -6.22
CA ILE A 76 -10.21 -3.56 -7.05
C ILE A 76 -10.05 -4.21 -8.43
N PHE A 77 -8.94 -3.97 -9.12
CA PHE A 77 -8.72 -4.50 -10.48
C PHE A 77 -8.68 -6.03 -10.52
N GLU A 78 -8.09 -6.68 -9.52
CA GLU A 78 -8.09 -8.14 -9.40
C GLU A 78 -9.51 -8.74 -9.31
N LYS A 79 -10.48 -8.00 -8.76
CA LYS A 79 -11.90 -8.41 -8.79
C LYS A 79 -12.52 -8.14 -10.16
N LEU A 80 -12.21 -6.98 -10.76
CA LEU A 80 -12.76 -6.55 -12.04
C LEU A 80 -12.27 -7.37 -13.25
N ILE A 81 -11.11 -8.03 -13.17
CA ILE A 81 -10.62 -8.93 -14.25
C ILE A 81 -11.64 -10.04 -14.57
N PHE A 82 -12.43 -10.48 -13.58
CA PHE A 82 -13.44 -11.54 -13.76
C PHE A 82 -14.85 -10.98 -14.02
N HIS A 83 -14.96 -9.69 -14.32
CA HIS A 83 -16.25 -9.05 -14.60
C HIS A 83 -16.87 -9.62 -15.88
N ARG A 84 -18.22 -9.71 -15.92
CA ARG A 84 -18.94 -10.26 -17.08
C ARG A 84 -18.84 -9.37 -18.32
N ASP A 85 -18.78 -8.07 -18.10
CA ASP A 85 -18.52 -7.07 -19.13
C ASP A 85 -17.03 -7.09 -19.52
N GLN A 86 -16.77 -7.37 -20.80
CA GLN A 86 -15.42 -7.49 -21.33
C GLN A 86 -14.65 -6.17 -21.32
N GLU A 87 -15.33 -5.03 -21.48
CA GLU A 87 -14.66 -3.72 -21.45
C GLU A 87 -14.14 -3.42 -20.04
N ILE A 88 -14.92 -3.74 -19.01
CA ILE A 88 -14.52 -3.58 -17.60
C ILE A 88 -13.36 -4.52 -17.26
N ALA A 89 -13.41 -5.77 -17.73
CA ALA A 89 -12.33 -6.74 -17.52
C ALA A 89 -11.03 -6.31 -18.22
N LEU A 90 -11.13 -5.80 -19.45
CA LEU A 90 -9.99 -5.28 -20.20
C LEU A 90 -9.38 -4.05 -19.51
N PHE A 91 -10.22 -3.09 -19.11
CA PHE A 91 -9.80 -1.92 -18.35
C PHE A 91 -9.02 -2.31 -17.08
N ALA A 92 -9.49 -3.32 -16.34
CA ALA A 92 -8.80 -3.80 -15.15
C ALA A 92 -7.42 -4.41 -15.48
N ALA A 93 -7.32 -5.21 -16.54
CA ALA A 93 -6.06 -5.80 -16.98
C ALA A 93 -5.05 -4.73 -17.44
N GLU A 94 -5.49 -3.74 -18.22
CA GLU A 94 -4.66 -2.61 -18.64
C GLU A 94 -4.20 -1.76 -17.46
N SER A 95 -5.10 -1.52 -16.50
CA SER A 95 -4.79 -0.73 -15.31
C SER A 95 -3.74 -1.39 -14.42
N ILE A 96 -3.76 -2.72 -14.29
CA ILE A 96 -2.69 -3.47 -13.61
C ILE A 96 -1.36 -3.30 -14.33
N ASN A 97 -1.34 -3.44 -15.66
CA ASN A 97 -0.13 -3.23 -16.46
C ASN A 97 0.40 -1.80 -16.32
N ILE A 98 -0.47 -0.79 -16.25
CA ILE A 98 -0.06 0.61 -16.02
C ILE A 98 0.66 0.76 -14.69
N ILE A 99 0.15 0.16 -13.61
CA ILE A 99 0.79 0.21 -12.28
C ILE A 99 2.16 -0.49 -12.33
N GLU A 100 2.22 -1.71 -12.86
CA GLU A 100 3.47 -2.48 -12.97
C GLU A 100 4.53 -1.72 -13.80
N ASN A 101 4.13 -1.15 -14.94
CA ASN A 101 5.04 -0.40 -15.81
C ASN A 101 5.59 0.87 -15.14
N ARG A 102 4.84 1.54 -14.26
CA ARG A 102 5.37 2.70 -13.52
C ARG A 102 6.53 2.31 -12.61
N TYR A 103 6.42 1.17 -11.93
CA TYR A 103 7.50 0.68 -11.09
C TYR A 103 8.69 0.22 -11.93
N ASN A 104 8.45 -0.53 -13.01
CA ASN A 104 9.50 -0.99 -13.92
C ASN A 104 10.27 0.18 -14.55
N ASN A 105 9.57 1.24 -14.97
CA ASN A 105 10.21 2.45 -15.51
C ASN A 105 11.10 3.12 -14.46
N LYS A 106 10.63 3.29 -13.22
CA LYS A 106 11.45 3.87 -12.14
C LYS A 106 12.69 3.02 -11.82
N ILE A 107 12.53 1.69 -11.81
CA ILE A 107 13.65 0.76 -11.61
C ILE A 107 14.66 0.90 -12.75
N GLN A 108 14.19 0.94 -13.99
CA GLN A 108 15.04 1.06 -15.17
C GLN A 108 15.77 2.40 -15.20
N GLU A 109 15.08 3.51 -14.89
CA GLU A 109 15.70 4.84 -14.79
C GLU A 109 16.83 4.89 -13.76
N ILE A 110 16.69 4.18 -12.64
CA ILE A 110 17.76 4.09 -11.64
C ILE A 110 18.89 3.18 -12.14
N LYS A 111 18.57 2.03 -12.74
CA LYS A 111 19.58 1.11 -13.32
C LYS A 111 20.37 1.75 -14.46
N ASP A 112 19.75 2.57 -15.30
CA ASP A 112 20.41 3.25 -16.41
C ASP A 112 21.36 4.35 -15.92
N LYS A 113 21.04 5.00 -14.78
CA LYS A 113 21.97 5.95 -14.12
C LYS A 113 23.20 5.26 -13.51
N GLN A 114 23.19 3.93 -13.37
CA GLN A 114 24.20 3.14 -12.66
C GLN A 114 25.40 2.69 -13.49
N GLU A 115 25.59 3.15 -14.73
CA GLU A 115 26.83 2.85 -15.47
C GLU A 115 28.09 3.50 -14.86
N VAL A 116 27.98 4.37 -13.83
CA VAL A 116 29.14 5.17 -13.35
C VAL A 116 29.47 5.07 -11.84
N ASP A 117 28.53 4.84 -10.92
CA ASP A 117 28.82 4.42 -9.53
C ASP A 117 27.52 4.13 -8.77
N LYS A 118 27.41 2.99 -8.08
CA LYS A 118 26.23 2.67 -7.27
C LYS A 118 26.26 3.48 -5.98
N THR A 119 25.34 4.43 -5.82
CA THR A 119 25.18 5.12 -4.54
C THR A 119 24.38 4.26 -3.55
N SER A 120 24.61 4.44 -2.24
CA SER A 120 23.83 3.76 -1.20
C SER A 120 22.34 4.10 -1.27
N ASP A 121 22.01 5.31 -1.74
CA ASP A 121 20.63 5.79 -1.82
C ASP A 121 19.88 5.15 -2.99
N ASP A 122 20.59 4.87 -4.10
CA ASP A 122 20.03 4.11 -5.21
C ASP A 122 19.72 2.67 -4.81
N LEU A 123 20.60 2.02 -4.04
CA LEU A 123 20.36 0.67 -3.51
C LEU A 123 19.14 0.63 -2.60
N SER A 124 19.02 1.61 -1.69
CA SER A 124 17.85 1.75 -0.81
C SER A 124 16.55 1.95 -1.60
N THR A 125 16.59 2.80 -2.63
CA THR A 125 15.44 3.09 -3.48
C THR A 125 15.04 1.88 -4.32
N LEU A 126 16.01 1.19 -4.95
CA LEU A 126 15.76 -0.04 -5.70
C LEU A 126 15.20 -1.15 -4.80
N GLY A 127 15.81 -1.37 -3.63
CA GLY A 127 15.33 -2.35 -2.66
C GLY A 127 13.88 -2.09 -2.26
N THR A 128 13.53 -0.83 -2.03
CA THR A 128 12.16 -0.40 -1.74
C THR A 128 11.22 -0.65 -2.91
N LEU A 129 11.58 -0.26 -4.14
CA LEU A 129 10.74 -0.45 -5.33
C LEU A 129 10.49 -1.93 -5.63
N PHE A 130 11.50 -2.78 -5.48
CA PHE A 130 11.34 -4.23 -5.62
C PHE A 130 10.44 -4.82 -4.53
N TYR A 131 10.61 -4.40 -3.27
CA TYR A 131 9.71 -4.83 -2.20
C TYR A 131 8.26 -4.43 -2.51
N GLU A 132 8.02 -3.18 -2.90
CA GLU A 132 6.69 -2.69 -3.26
C GLU A 132 6.06 -3.50 -4.42
N LEU A 133 6.82 -3.78 -5.48
CA LEU A 133 6.37 -4.65 -6.57
C LEU A 133 6.02 -6.07 -6.11
N ALA A 134 6.79 -6.62 -5.18
CA ALA A 134 6.51 -7.93 -4.60
C ALA A 134 5.17 -7.93 -3.84
N ILE A 135 4.91 -6.90 -3.02
CA ILE A 135 3.66 -6.76 -2.28
C ILE A 135 2.47 -6.54 -3.22
N LEU A 136 2.62 -5.76 -4.28
CA LEU A 136 1.59 -5.58 -5.32
C LEU A 136 1.25 -6.89 -6.03
N ASN A 137 2.23 -7.79 -6.19
CA ASN A 137 2.07 -9.11 -6.78
C ASN A 137 1.74 -10.21 -5.76
N GLY A 138 1.13 -9.86 -4.62
CA GLY A 138 0.88 -10.77 -3.50
C GLY A 138 0.17 -12.09 -3.85
N LYS A 139 -0.69 -12.11 -4.88
CA LYS A 139 -1.40 -13.31 -5.35
C LYS A 139 -0.58 -14.18 -6.32
N ARG A 140 0.51 -13.65 -6.88
CA ARG A 140 1.36 -14.31 -7.89
C ARG A 140 2.69 -14.72 -7.25
N ALA A 141 2.69 -15.85 -6.55
CA ALA A 141 3.82 -16.30 -5.72
C ALA A 141 5.19 -16.24 -6.43
N ALA A 142 5.30 -16.75 -7.66
CA ALA A 142 6.57 -16.74 -8.39
C ALA A 142 7.11 -15.33 -8.67
N ILE A 143 6.22 -14.38 -9.01
CA ILE A 143 6.58 -12.98 -9.29
C ILE A 143 6.94 -12.28 -7.97
N LYS A 144 6.15 -12.50 -6.92
CA LYS A 144 6.45 -12.02 -5.57
C LYS A 144 7.83 -12.46 -5.12
N ASP A 145 8.11 -13.77 -5.16
CA ASP A 145 9.37 -14.34 -4.71
C ASP A 145 10.58 -13.81 -5.49
N PHE A 146 10.43 -13.61 -6.80
CA PHE A 146 11.46 -12.99 -7.63
C PHE A 146 11.80 -11.59 -7.11
N TYR A 147 10.80 -10.72 -6.94
CA TYR A 147 11.05 -9.34 -6.51
C TYR A 147 11.49 -9.24 -5.04
N LEU A 148 11.06 -10.14 -4.15
CA LEU A 148 11.61 -10.20 -2.79
C LEU A 148 13.10 -10.53 -2.80
N LYS A 149 13.56 -11.45 -3.66
CA LYS A 149 15.00 -11.77 -3.79
C LYS A 149 15.81 -10.60 -4.34
N GLU A 150 15.29 -9.90 -5.34
CA GLU A 150 15.93 -8.68 -5.86
C GLU A 150 16.01 -7.58 -4.80
N SER A 151 14.95 -7.40 -4.01
CA SER A 151 14.93 -6.49 -2.87
C SER A 151 15.97 -6.86 -1.83
N LEU A 152 16.07 -8.16 -1.49
CA LEU A 152 17.04 -8.67 -0.52
C LEU A 152 18.47 -8.39 -0.99
N SER A 153 18.78 -8.68 -2.25
CA SER A 153 20.11 -8.40 -2.80
C SER A 153 20.49 -6.92 -2.73
N CYS A 154 19.53 -6.01 -2.87
CA CYS A 154 19.77 -4.57 -2.75
C CYS A 154 20.03 -4.17 -1.29
N PHE A 155 19.25 -4.69 -0.34
CA PHE A 155 19.43 -4.37 1.08
C PHE A 155 20.67 -5.02 1.69
N THR A 156 21.06 -6.23 1.28
CA THR A 156 22.32 -6.84 1.72
C THR A 156 23.52 -6.04 1.22
N ALA A 157 23.50 -5.59 -0.04
CA ALA A 157 24.54 -4.71 -0.58
C ALA A 157 24.57 -3.35 0.14
N LEU A 158 23.41 -2.85 0.57
CA LEU A 158 23.34 -1.60 1.35
C LEU A 158 23.92 -1.77 2.77
N GLU A 159 23.64 -2.90 3.42
CA GLU A 159 24.16 -3.26 4.76
C GLU A 159 25.69 -3.29 4.78
N GLU A 160 26.31 -3.78 3.70
CA GLU A 160 27.78 -3.79 3.54
C GLU A 160 28.40 -2.39 3.43
N ILE A 161 27.61 -1.39 2.98
CA ILE A 161 28.08 -0.01 2.76
C ILE A 161 27.83 0.85 4.00
N ARG A 162 26.66 0.71 4.64
CA ARG A 162 26.27 1.53 5.79
C ARG A 162 25.20 0.88 6.66
N ASN A 163 25.07 1.41 7.88
CA ASN A 163 23.96 1.10 8.76
C ASN A 163 22.61 1.57 8.18
N PHE A 164 21.56 0.79 8.44
CA PHE A 164 20.20 1.13 8.03
C PHE A 164 19.61 2.27 8.86
N SER A 165 18.94 3.19 8.16
CA SER A 165 17.96 4.09 8.77
C SER A 165 16.79 3.29 9.36
N ASP A 166 16.02 3.91 10.24
CA ASP A 166 14.85 3.29 10.88
C ASP A 166 13.83 2.77 9.83
N ARG A 167 13.64 3.50 8.72
CA ARG A 167 12.76 3.09 7.62
C ARG A 167 13.31 1.87 6.88
N GLU A 168 14.60 1.87 6.57
CA GLU A 168 15.25 0.78 5.84
C GLU A 168 15.28 -0.49 6.68
N LEU A 169 15.58 -0.36 7.97
CA LEU A 169 15.56 -1.50 8.88
C LEU A 169 14.14 -2.09 8.99
N ASN A 170 13.10 -1.26 9.11
CA ASN A 170 11.73 -1.75 9.13
C ASN A 170 11.39 -2.55 7.85
N LEU A 171 11.77 -2.03 6.68
CA LEU A 171 11.55 -2.71 5.40
C LEU A 171 12.36 -4.01 5.30
N TYR A 172 13.63 -4.00 5.71
CA TYR A 172 14.51 -5.16 5.67
C TYR A 172 13.99 -6.29 6.57
N ILE A 173 13.56 -5.97 7.79
CA ILE A 173 12.96 -6.98 8.67
C ILE A 173 11.65 -7.54 8.08
N ARG A 174 10.78 -6.69 7.54
CA ARG A 174 9.55 -7.16 6.87
C ARG A 174 9.86 -8.08 5.69
N LEU A 175 10.86 -7.72 4.89
CA LEU A 175 11.34 -8.55 3.80
C LEU A 175 11.82 -9.93 4.26
N LEU A 176 12.62 -9.99 5.33
CA LEU A 176 13.08 -11.26 5.91
C LEU A 176 11.91 -12.10 6.42
N LEU A 177 10.93 -11.50 7.10
CA LEU A 177 9.73 -12.20 7.56
C LEU A 177 8.87 -12.72 6.39
N GLU A 178 8.71 -11.94 5.31
CA GLU A 178 8.01 -12.37 4.10
C GLU A 178 8.71 -13.56 3.41
N LEU A 179 10.04 -13.59 3.46
CA LEU A 179 10.86 -14.70 2.98
C LEU A 179 10.98 -15.87 3.98
N LYS A 180 10.35 -15.78 5.15
CA LYS A 180 10.43 -16.77 6.25
C LYS A 180 11.85 -16.98 6.78
N LEU A 181 12.67 -15.94 6.73
CA LEU A 181 14.03 -15.90 7.26
C LEU A 181 14.02 -15.34 8.69
N ASP A 182 13.18 -15.90 9.56
CA ASP A 182 12.91 -15.37 10.90
C ASP A 182 14.16 -15.34 11.80
N GLU A 183 15.07 -16.30 11.61
CA GLU A 183 16.34 -16.38 12.35
C GLU A 183 17.32 -15.27 11.95
N GLU A 184 17.33 -14.89 10.67
CA GLU A 184 18.17 -13.78 10.19
C GLU A 184 17.60 -12.45 10.69
N ALA A 185 16.27 -12.27 10.62
CA ALA A 185 15.60 -11.10 11.16
C ALA A 185 15.92 -10.88 12.65
N ALA A 186 15.86 -11.96 13.43
CA ALA A 186 16.19 -11.90 14.86
C ALA A 186 17.67 -11.52 15.09
N LYS A 187 18.61 -12.09 14.34
CA LYS A 187 20.04 -11.76 14.45
C LYS A 187 20.32 -10.30 14.10
N THR A 188 19.70 -9.79 13.03
CA THR A 188 19.85 -8.37 12.65
C THR A 188 19.36 -7.46 13.78
N LEU A 189 18.22 -7.76 14.41
CA LEU A 189 17.69 -6.97 15.53
C LEU A 189 18.51 -7.13 16.83
N GLU A 190 19.10 -8.31 17.06
CA GLU A 190 19.98 -8.54 18.22
C GLU A 190 21.33 -7.83 18.09
N ASN A 191 21.81 -7.58 16.87
CA ASN A 191 23.06 -6.87 16.61
C ASN A 191 22.89 -5.35 16.48
N ASP A 192 21.66 -4.85 16.42
CA ASP A 192 21.40 -3.41 16.33
C ASP A 192 21.63 -2.73 17.68
N ASP A 193 22.42 -1.65 17.70
CA ASP A 193 22.76 -0.91 18.93
C ASP A 193 21.57 -0.13 19.52
N ARG A 194 20.45 0.02 18.78
CA ARG A 194 19.28 0.81 19.16
C ARG A 194 18.23 0.02 19.95
N LYS A 195 18.63 -1.03 20.69
CA LYS A 195 17.77 -2.07 21.30
C LYS A 195 16.56 -1.58 22.10
N ASN A 196 16.62 -0.37 22.66
CA ASN A 196 15.55 0.19 23.48
C ASN A 196 14.63 1.19 22.74
N ARG A 197 14.82 1.39 21.44
CA ARG A 197 13.89 2.21 20.66
C ARG A 197 12.60 1.43 20.43
N LYS A 198 11.46 2.12 20.57
CA LYS A 198 10.12 1.60 20.26
C LYS A 198 10.09 0.77 18.98
N LEU A 199 10.66 1.29 17.89
CA LEU A 199 10.69 0.59 16.59
C LEU A 199 11.36 -0.79 16.69
N ILE A 200 12.51 -0.87 17.35
CA ILE A 200 13.27 -2.12 17.48
C ILE A 200 12.51 -3.11 18.34
N LEU A 201 11.98 -2.67 19.48
CA LEU A 201 11.16 -3.51 20.35
C LEU A 201 9.92 -4.04 19.60
N PHE A 202 9.26 -3.20 18.80
CA PHE A 202 8.12 -3.61 18.00
C PHE A 202 8.49 -4.67 16.94
N LEU A 203 9.60 -4.46 16.22
CA LEU A 203 10.10 -5.42 15.23
C LEU A 203 10.57 -6.73 15.87
N GLN A 204 11.15 -6.67 17.08
CA GLN A 204 11.51 -7.86 17.85
C GLN A 204 10.28 -8.64 18.27
N ALA A 205 9.23 -7.97 18.76
CA ALA A 205 7.96 -8.62 19.09
C ALA A 205 7.32 -9.29 17.86
N GLU A 206 7.29 -8.60 16.72
CA GLU A 206 6.77 -9.14 15.44
C GLU A 206 7.58 -10.38 14.99
N THR A 207 8.91 -10.32 15.11
CA THR A 207 9.82 -11.41 14.73
C THR A 207 9.69 -12.62 15.66
N GLU A 208 9.67 -12.42 16.99
CA GLU A 208 9.49 -13.51 17.95
C GLU A 208 8.08 -14.14 17.86
N PHE A 209 7.07 -13.35 17.48
CA PHE A 209 5.74 -13.87 17.19
C PHE A 209 5.73 -14.78 15.96
N SER A 210 6.41 -14.38 14.87
CA SER A 210 6.61 -15.25 13.69
C SER A 210 7.27 -16.59 14.06
N ARG A 211 8.29 -16.53 14.94
CA ARG A 211 9.00 -17.70 15.50
C ARG A 211 8.19 -18.52 16.51
N LYS A 212 6.95 -18.11 16.82
CA LYS A 212 6.05 -18.75 17.80
C LYS A 212 6.61 -18.76 19.23
N ARG A 213 7.42 -17.76 19.59
CA ARG A 213 8.05 -17.62 20.93
C ARG A 213 7.25 -16.65 21.80
N PHE A 214 6.00 -17.01 22.06
CA PHE A 214 5.02 -16.14 22.71
C PHE A 214 5.44 -15.61 24.09
N GLN A 215 6.24 -16.35 24.84
CA GLN A 215 6.76 -15.89 26.12
C GLN A 215 7.67 -14.66 25.96
N LYS A 216 8.59 -14.69 24.99
CA LYS A 216 9.44 -13.53 24.65
C LYS A 216 8.63 -12.37 24.09
N VAL A 217 7.62 -12.65 23.26
CA VAL A 217 6.70 -11.61 22.76
C VAL A 217 6.06 -10.86 23.92
N LYS A 218 5.59 -11.57 24.95
CA LYS A 218 4.99 -10.96 26.14
C LYS A 218 5.99 -10.09 26.91
N GLU A 219 7.22 -10.56 27.10
CA GLU A 219 8.30 -9.80 27.75
C GLU A 219 8.59 -8.50 27.00
N ILE A 220 8.77 -8.57 25.68
CA ILE A 220 9.01 -7.40 24.84
C ILE A 220 7.80 -6.46 24.82
N CYS A 221 6.57 -7.00 24.78
CA CYS A 221 5.36 -6.19 24.83
C CYS A 221 5.21 -5.45 26.16
N GLN A 222 5.65 -6.04 27.28
CA GLN A 222 5.70 -5.34 28.57
C GLN A 222 6.68 -4.17 28.51
N GLU A 223 7.84 -4.32 27.88
CA GLU A 223 8.78 -3.21 27.66
C GLU A 223 8.18 -2.14 26.73
N LEU A 224 7.46 -2.53 25.67
CA LEU A 224 6.76 -1.61 24.77
C LEU A 224 5.68 -0.77 25.47
N THR A 225 5.07 -1.26 26.56
CA THR A 225 4.09 -0.46 27.31
C THR A 225 4.70 0.78 27.96
N LEU A 226 6.02 0.83 28.14
CA LEU A 226 6.72 2.04 28.58
C LEU A 226 6.72 3.14 27.50
N HIS A 227 6.48 2.78 26.24
CA HIS A 227 6.42 3.66 25.08
C HIS A 227 4.99 3.79 24.52
N ILE A 228 3.97 3.52 25.33
CA ILE A 228 2.58 3.40 24.86
C ILE A 228 2.06 4.68 24.18
N GLU A 229 2.50 5.86 24.64
CA GLU A 229 2.12 7.16 24.08
C GLU A 229 2.70 7.41 22.68
N GLU A 230 3.76 6.68 22.31
CA GLU A 230 4.40 6.77 21.00
C GLU A 230 3.86 5.74 20.01
N LEU A 231 3.02 4.79 20.46
CA LEU A 231 2.45 3.77 19.59
C LEU A 231 1.38 4.39 18.67
N THR A 232 1.42 4.01 17.40
CA THR A 232 0.30 4.23 16.49
C THR A 232 -0.87 3.34 16.90
N GLU A 233 -2.09 3.72 16.51
CA GLU A 233 -3.30 2.94 16.77
C GLU A 233 -3.16 1.47 16.32
N ARG A 234 -2.55 1.24 15.15
CA ARG A 234 -2.28 -0.12 14.64
C ARG A 234 -1.33 -0.90 15.53
N GLU A 235 -0.22 -0.28 15.93
CA GLU A 235 0.77 -0.94 16.80
C GLU A 235 0.16 -1.25 18.17
N PHE A 236 -0.65 -0.34 18.71
CA PHE A 236 -1.37 -0.54 19.95
C PHE A 236 -2.33 -1.75 19.89
N VAL A 237 -3.12 -1.86 18.81
CA VAL A 237 -4.04 -2.99 18.61
C VAL A 237 -3.25 -4.31 18.52
N MET A 238 -2.12 -4.33 17.81
CA MET A 238 -1.27 -5.52 17.72
C MET A 238 -0.66 -5.91 19.06
N VAL A 239 -0.10 -4.95 19.81
CA VAL A 239 0.48 -5.19 21.13
C VAL A 239 -0.60 -5.68 22.10
N SER A 240 -1.79 -5.09 22.09
CA SER A 240 -2.92 -5.52 22.92
C SER A 240 -3.33 -6.96 22.60
N TYR A 241 -3.43 -7.30 21.31
CA TYR A 241 -3.71 -8.66 20.86
C TYR A 241 -2.64 -9.65 21.35
N TRP A 242 -1.36 -9.32 21.27
CA TRP A 242 -0.27 -10.18 21.74
C TRP A 242 -0.22 -10.34 23.26
N LEU A 243 -0.66 -9.32 24.00
CA LEU A 243 -0.81 -9.37 25.46
C LEU A 243 -2.06 -10.13 25.92
N GLY A 244 -3.01 -10.40 25.00
CA GLY A 244 -4.27 -11.07 25.29
C GLY A 244 -5.30 -10.18 26.00
N ALA A 245 -5.26 -8.87 25.72
CA ALA A 245 -6.20 -7.86 26.22
C ALA A 245 -7.41 -7.65 25.29
#